data_AF-B8IIQ6-F1
#
_entry.id   AF-B8IIQ6-F1
#
_cell.length_a   1.000
_cell.length_b   1.000
_cell.length_c   1.000
_cell.angle_alpha   90.00
_cell.angle_beta   90.00
_cell.angle_gamma   90.00
#
_symmetry.space_group_name_H-M   'P 1'
#
loop_
_entity.id
_entity.type
_entity.pdbx_description
1 polymer ?
#
loop_
_entity_poly.entity_id
_entity_poly.type
_entity_poly.pdbx_seq_one_letter_code
_entity_poly.pdbx_strand_id
1 'polypeptide(L)'
;MTSVPRVPERRRRVASNGDRELLREWIAGQLRDRRIPQKALSSAIGLSEDAVSRMLSGKRTIKADELKRICAFLGASPPLTAQLPARDVSYVKVVGEVAAGAFIDMQYVDFVDYDIPYVADPRWPKEAITAYIVRGESINRQARDGDHIIVLDASAAPRPYQSGDWVVVEQRCGDLVETTVKQVRGSEGAWELWPDSNDDRFQRPLVVAGNGGDNVRVIGFVLDFIRSGTRF
;
A
#
# COMPACT_ATOMS: atom_id res chain seq x y z
N MET A 1 4.38 30.33 -21.28
CA MET A 1 3.06 30.09 -20.64
C MET A 1 2.74 28.62 -20.84
N THR A 2 3.18 27.77 -19.92
CA THR A 2 3.20 26.32 -20.13
C THR A 2 2.24 25.67 -19.15
N SER A 3 1.20 25.07 -19.71
CA SER A 3 0.07 24.45 -19.04
C SER A 3 0.52 23.29 -18.15
N VAL A 4 0.18 23.35 -16.85
CA VAL A 4 0.41 22.27 -15.89
C VAL A 4 -0.57 21.13 -16.19
N PRO A 5 -0.12 19.88 -16.39
CA PRO A 5 -1.02 18.74 -16.55
C PRO A 5 -1.72 18.45 -15.22
N ARG A 6 -3.06 18.43 -15.25
CA ARG A 6 -3.91 18.08 -14.09
C ARG A 6 -3.63 16.64 -13.66
N VAL A 7 -3.30 16.49 -12.37
CA VAL A 7 -3.30 15.20 -11.65
C VAL A 7 -4.65 14.51 -11.89
N PRO A 8 -4.69 13.23 -12.29
CA PRO A 8 -5.95 12.53 -12.47
C PRO A 8 -6.66 12.43 -11.11
N GLU A 9 -7.84 13.05 -11.03
CA GLU A 9 -8.74 12.94 -9.89
C GLU A 9 -8.92 11.48 -9.49
N ARG A 10 -8.83 11.20 -8.19
CA ARG A 10 -9.23 9.93 -7.58
C ARG A 10 -10.62 9.57 -8.09
N ARG A 11 -10.72 8.71 -9.11
CA ARG A 11 -11.99 8.12 -9.51
C ARG A 11 -12.46 7.23 -8.36
N ARG A 12 -13.25 7.81 -7.45
CA ARG A 12 -14.16 7.04 -6.60
C ARG A 12 -14.93 6.12 -7.55
N ARG A 13 -14.70 4.81 -7.47
CA ARG A 13 -15.47 3.83 -8.24
C ARG A 13 -16.94 4.14 -7.99
N VAL A 14 -17.64 4.51 -9.05
CA VAL A 14 -19.10 4.63 -9.04
C VAL A 14 -19.63 3.21 -8.88
N ALA A 15 -20.41 2.95 -7.83
CA ALA A 15 -21.07 1.65 -7.63
C ALA A 15 -21.75 1.21 -8.93
N SER A 16 -21.55 -0.06 -9.31
CA SER A 16 -22.10 -0.60 -10.55
C SER A 16 -23.63 -0.56 -10.52
N ASN A 17 -24.29 -0.63 -11.69
CA ASN A 17 -25.75 -0.64 -11.73
C ASN A 17 -26.36 -1.82 -10.94
N GLY A 18 -25.66 -2.95 -10.88
CA GLY A 18 -26.08 -4.11 -10.06
C GLY A 18 -26.01 -3.85 -8.57
N ASP A 19 -24.97 -3.16 -8.09
CA ASP A 19 -24.79 -2.83 -6.67
C ASP A 19 -25.91 -1.90 -6.17
N ARG A 20 -26.35 -0.98 -7.03
CA ARG A 20 -27.43 -0.04 -6.72
C ARG A 20 -28.77 -0.74 -6.60
N GLU A 21 -29.02 -1.77 -7.39
CA GLU A 21 -30.27 -2.53 -7.36
C GLU A 21 -30.33 -3.40 -6.10
N LEU A 22 -29.27 -4.14 -5.81
CA LEU A 22 -29.15 -4.94 -4.58
C LEU A 22 -29.31 -4.09 -3.31
N LEU A 23 -28.75 -2.88 -3.31
CA LEU A 23 -28.91 -1.96 -2.20
C LEU A 23 -30.38 -1.55 -1.99
N ARG A 24 -31.13 -1.29 -3.07
CA ARG A 24 -32.55 -0.91 -3.00
C ARG A 24 -33.40 -2.08 -2.53
N GLU A 25 -33.20 -3.26 -3.10
CA GLU A 25 -33.89 -4.48 -2.72
C GLU A 25 -33.67 -4.79 -1.24
N TRP A 26 -32.44 -4.63 -0.76
CA TRP A 26 -32.15 -4.80 0.67
C TRP A 26 -32.90 -3.80 1.55
N ILE A 27 -32.89 -2.50 1.23
CA ILE A 27 -33.63 -1.50 2.02
C ILE A 27 -35.13 -1.83 2.01
N ALA A 28 -35.69 -2.14 0.83
CA ALA A 28 -37.10 -2.51 0.70
C ALA A 28 -37.45 -3.78 1.49
N GLY A 29 -36.56 -4.77 1.51
CA GLY A 29 -36.69 -5.98 2.33
C GLY A 29 -36.68 -5.69 3.82
N GLN A 30 -35.72 -4.90 4.31
CA GLN A 30 -35.66 -4.52 5.73
C GLN A 30 -36.93 -3.79 6.20
N LEU A 31 -37.47 -2.90 5.38
CA LEU A 31 -38.73 -2.21 5.69
C LEU A 31 -39.91 -3.19 5.76
N ARG A 32 -39.98 -4.13 4.81
CA ARG A 32 -41.03 -5.14 4.74
C ARG A 32 -40.99 -6.10 5.94
N ASP A 33 -39.82 -6.68 6.21
CA ASP A 33 -39.64 -7.73 7.23
C ASP A 33 -39.89 -7.19 8.64
N ARG A 34 -39.46 -5.95 8.88
CA ARG A 34 -39.64 -5.26 10.17
C ARG A 34 -40.95 -4.49 10.27
N ARG A 35 -41.80 -4.55 9.23
CA ARG A 35 -43.07 -3.81 9.11
C ARG A 35 -42.90 -2.30 9.38
N ILE A 36 -41.79 -1.73 8.94
CA ILE A 36 -41.50 -0.30 9.10
C ILE A 36 -42.14 0.44 7.93
N PRO A 37 -43.07 1.38 8.18
CA PRO A 37 -43.67 2.16 7.10
C PRO A 37 -42.64 3.11 6.49
N GLN A 38 -42.73 3.39 5.18
CA GLN A 38 -41.83 4.32 4.50
C GLN A 38 -41.80 5.72 5.15
N LYS A 39 -42.94 6.14 5.70
CA LYS A 39 -43.07 7.37 6.49
C LYS A 39 -42.17 7.40 7.73
N ALA A 40 -42.01 6.28 8.43
CA ALA A 40 -41.11 6.21 9.57
C ALA A 40 -39.64 6.35 9.12
N LEU A 41 -39.28 5.71 8.00
CA LEU A 41 -37.94 5.87 7.41
C LEU A 41 -37.68 7.32 7.00
N SER A 42 -38.63 7.95 6.29
CA SER A 42 -38.48 9.32 5.80
C SER A 42 -38.30 10.32 6.95
N SER A 43 -39.09 10.19 8.01
CA SER A 43 -38.95 10.99 9.23
C SER A 43 -37.60 10.77 9.91
N ALA A 44 -37.14 9.52 10.02
CA ALA A 44 -35.87 9.21 10.69
C ALA A 44 -34.63 9.72 9.94
N ILE A 45 -34.66 9.71 8.60
CA ILE A 45 -33.52 10.13 7.78
C ILE A 45 -33.62 11.59 7.29
N GLY A 46 -34.69 12.31 7.65
CA GLY A 46 -34.90 13.71 7.28
C GLY A 46 -35.12 13.93 5.78
N LEU A 47 -35.81 13.00 5.11
CA LEU A 47 -36.21 13.11 3.70
C LEU A 47 -37.74 13.16 3.58
N SER A 48 -38.26 13.64 2.45
CA SER A 48 -39.69 13.53 2.16
C SER A 48 -40.09 12.10 1.78
N GLU A 49 -41.34 11.72 2.02
CA GLU A 49 -41.88 10.40 1.65
C GLU A 49 -41.71 10.14 0.14
N ASP A 50 -41.92 11.16 -0.69
CA ASP A 50 -41.72 11.08 -2.14
C ASP A 50 -40.23 10.89 -2.53
N ALA A 51 -39.29 11.51 -1.80
CA ALA A 51 -37.87 11.29 -2.03
C ALA A 51 -37.45 9.86 -1.67
N VAL A 52 -38.02 9.29 -0.61
CA VAL A 52 -37.82 7.88 -0.22
C VAL A 52 -38.47 6.94 -1.24
N SER A 53 -39.68 7.22 -1.71
CA SER A 53 -40.35 6.42 -2.74
C SER A 53 -39.56 6.40 -4.07
N ARG A 54 -39.07 7.56 -4.52
CA ARG A 54 -38.20 7.67 -5.71
C ARG A 54 -36.86 6.97 -5.53
N MET A 55 -36.34 6.93 -4.30
CA MET A 55 -35.12 6.20 -3.95
C MET A 55 -35.32 4.69 -4.04
N LEU A 56 -36.41 4.17 -3.45
CA LEU A 56 -36.74 2.74 -3.43
C LEU A 56 -37.15 2.21 -4.81
N SER A 57 -37.82 3.01 -5.62
CA SER A 57 -38.15 2.68 -7.02
C SER A 57 -36.98 2.86 -7.99
N GLY A 58 -35.81 3.27 -7.50
CA GLY A 58 -34.60 3.43 -8.29
C GLY A 58 -34.55 4.62 -9.24
N LYS A 59 -35.61 5.44 -9.27
CA LYS A 59 -35.65 6.73 -9.99
C LYS A 59 -34.71 7.78 -9.40
N ARG A 60 -34.18 7.53 -8.19
CA ARG A 60 -33.21 8.38 -7.49
C ARG A 60 -32.08 7.54 -6.90
N THR A 61 -30.85 8.01 -7.04
CA THR A 61 -29.66 7.38 -6.44
C THR A 61 -29.63 7.65 -4.94
N ILE A 62 -29.30 6.62 -4.15
CA ILE A 62 -29.05 6.74 -2.71
C ILE A 62 -27.67 7.37 -2.52
N LYS A 63 -27.60 8.49 -1.79
CA LYS A 63 -26.31 9.12 -1.48
C LYS A 63 -25.65 8.44 -0.28
N ALA A 64 -24.33 8.57 -0.16
CA ALA A 64 -23.56 7.92 0.90
C ALA A 64 -23.96 8.38 2.31
N ASP A 65 -24.30 9.65 2.48
CA ASP A 65 -24.78 10.24 3.74
C ASP A 65 -26.21 9.80 4.09
N GLU A 66 -27.05 9.56 3.09
CA GLU A 66 -28.39 8.99 3.27
C GLU A 66 -28.29 7.52 3.66
N LEU A 67 -27.42 6.76 3.01
CA LEU A 67 -27.16 5.36 3.35
C LEU A 67 -26.72 5.21 4.81
N LYS A 68 -25.81 6.07 5.29
CA LYS A 68 -25.39 6.06 6.71
C LYS A 68 -26.58 6.25 7.66
N ARG A 69 -27.47 7.20 7.37
CA ARG A 69 -28.68 7.46 8.17
C ARG A 69 -29.65 6.29 8.14
N ILE A 70 -29.83 5.66 6.97
CA ILE A 70 -30.66 4.46 6.80
C ILE A 70 -30.10 3.30 7.62
N CYS A 71 -28.79 3.03 7.56
CA CYS A 71 -28.14 1.99 8.37
C CYS A 71 -28.32 2.22 9.88
N ALA A 72 -28.17 3.47 10.33
CA ALA A 72 -28.34 3.83 11.73
C ALA A 72 -29.78 3.57 12.20
N PHE A 73 -30.77 3.94 11.38
CA PHE A 73 -32.18 3.71 11.69
C PHE A 73 -32.58 2.22 11.65
N LEU A 74 -32.07 1.47 10.67
CA LEU A 74 -32.35 0.04 10.54
C LEU A 74 -31.51 -0.81 11.51
N GLY A 75 -30.47 -0.26 12.15
CA GLY A 75 -29.55 -1.05 12.97
C GLY A 75 -28.91 -2.21 12.22
N ALA A 76 -28.76 -2.09 10.91
CA ALA A 76 -28.24 -3.13 10.03
C ALA A 76 -27.40 -2.50 8.90
N SER A 77 -26.36 -3.21 8.49
CA SER A 77 -25.56 -2.84 7.33
C SER A 77 -26.12 -3.48 6.07
N PRO A 78 -26.05 -2.79 4.91
CA PRO A 78 -26.40 -3.41 3.64
C PRO A 78 -25.50 -4.62 3.39
N PRO A 79 -25.99 -5.66 2.68
CA PRO A 79 -25.13 -6.69 2.15
C PRO A 79 -24.09 -5.97 1.29
N LEU A 80 -22.84 -6.01 1.74
CA LEU A 80 -21.75 -5.33 1.07
C LEU A 80 -21.61 -5.92 -0.34
N THR A 81 -22.09 -5.23 -1.37
CA THR A 81 -21.76 -5.53 -2.78
C THR A 81 -20.41 -4.97 -3.22
N ALA A 82 -19.54 -4.72 -2.25
CA ALA A 82 -18.14 -5.00 -2.46
C ALA A 82 -17.85 -6.15 -1.52
N GLN A 83 -17.61 -7.35 -2.07
CA GLN A 83 -16.43 -8.04 -1.58
C GLN A 83 -15.33 -6.97 -1.64
N LEU A 84 -15.02 -6.37 -0.48
CA LEU A 84 -13.64 -5.98 -0.24
C LEU A 84 -12.90 -7.22 -0.73
N PRO A 85 -12.09 -7.14 -1.80
CA PRO A 85 -11.38 -8.32 -2.26
C PRO A 85 -10.82 -8.91 -0.99
N ALA A 86 -11.19 -10.17 -0.70
CA ALA A 86 -10.61 -10.87 0.42
C ALA A 86 -9.12 -10.60 0.23
N ARG A 87 -8.56 -9.82 1.15
CA ARG A 87 -7.17 -9.46 1.06
C ARG A 87 -6.51 -10.77 1.44
N ASP A 88 -6.31 -11.61 0.43
CA ASP A 88 -5.74 -12.92 0.61
C ASP A 88 -4.45 -12.67 1.36
N VAL A 89 -4.37 -13.21 2.57
CA VAL A 89 -3.12 -13.23 3.31
C VAL A 89 -2.22 -14.12 2.47
N SER A 90 -1.42 -13.48 1.62
CA SER A 90 -0.39 -14.15 0.84
C SER A 90 0.85 -14.31 1.70
N TYR A 91 1.71 -15.21 1.26
CA TYR A 91 3.06 -15.28 1.78
C TYR A 91 3.98 -14.55 0.81
N VAL A 92 4.95 -13.83 1.36
CA VAL A 92 6.06 -13.25 0.60
C VAL A 92 7.34 -13.92 1.06
N LYS A 93 8.16 -14.26 0.08
CA LYS A 93 9.44 -14.90 0.31
C LYS A 93 10.46 -13.86 0.78
N VAL A 94 11.07 -14.11 1.93
CA VAL A 94 12.29 -13.44 2.36
C VAL A 94 13.46 -14.08 1.64
N VAL A 95 14.17 -13.30 0.83
CA VAL A 95 15.20 -13.81 -0.11
C VAL A 95 16.63 -13.42 0.27
N GLY A 96 16.80 -12.65 1.35
CA GLY A 96 18.11 -12.21 1.78
C GLY A 96 18.08 -11.19 2.91
N GLU A 97 19.25 -10.62 3.16
CA GLU A 97 19.48 -9.61 4.19
C GLU A 97 19.82 -8.25 3.55
N VAL A 98 19.42 -7.18 4.23
CA VAL A 98 19.87 -5.81 3.92
C VAL A 98 20.69 -5.29 5.08
N ALA A 99 21.97 -4.98 4.84
CA ALA A 99 22.95 -4.67 5.86
C ALA A 99 23.92 -3.59 5.37
N ALA A 100 23.83 -2.38 5.91
CA ALA A 100 24.76 -1.32 5.54
C ALA A 100 26.16 -1.54 6.14
N GLY A 101 27.18 -1.35 5.31
CA GLY A 101 28.59 -1.61 5.57
C GLY A 101 29.02 -3.06 5.37
N ALA A 102 28.10 -3.97 5.03
CA ALA A 102 28.40 -5.40 4.90
C ALA A 102 28.56 -5.81 3.43
N PHE A 103 29.81 -5.97 3.01
CA PHE A 103 30.17 -6.48 1.69
C PHE A 103 30.32 -8.00 1.76
N ILE A 104 29.49 -8.71 1.01
CA ILE A 104 29.43 -10.17 0.97
C ILE A 104 29.93 -10.64 -0.40
N ASP A 105 30.75 -11.69 -0.41
CA ASP A 105 31.18 -12.35 -1.65
C ASP A 105 30.00 -13.10 -2.27
N MET A 106 29.70 -12.80 -3.54
CA MET A 106 28.59 -13.42 -4.28
C MET A 106 28.67 -14.94 -4.34
N GLN A 107 29.87 -15.53 -4.25
CA GLN A 107 30.07 -16.98 -4.31
C GLN A 107 29.68 -17.69 -3.00
N TYR A 108 29.52 -16.94 -1.90
CA TYR A 108 29.30 -17.47 -0.55
C TYR A 108 27.99 -17.01 0.10
N VAL A 109 27.00 -16.60 -0.70
CA VAL A 109 25.67 -16.23 -0.17
C VAL A 109 24.90 -17.50 0.21
N ASP A 110 24.95 -17.85 1.50
CA ASP A 110 24.24 -19.01 2.09
C ASP A 110 23.00 -18.56 2.88
N PHE A 111 22.10 -17.82 2.21
CA PHE A 111 20.83 -17.42 2.81
C PHE A 111 19.75 -18.48 2.51
N VAL A 112 19.07 -18.95 3.55
CA VAL A 112 17.95 -19.88 3.41
C VAL A 112 16.65 -19.08 3.36
N ASP A 113 16.00 -19.09 2.20
CA ASP A 113 14.71 -18.44 2.00
C ASP A 113 13.64 -18.96 2.98
N TYR A 114 12.75 -18.07 3.43
CA TYR A 114 11.56 -18.44 4.19
C TYR A 114 10.40 -17.49 3.90
N ASP A 115 9.20 -17.90 4.26
CA ASP A 115 7.98 -17.14 3.98
C ASP A 115 7.49 -16.37 5.21
N ILE A 116 7.03 -15.13 4.99
CA ILE A 116 6.31 -14.33 6.00
C ILE A 116 4.92 -13.95 5.50
N PRO A 117 3.91 -13.82 6.38
CA PRO A 117 2.59 -13.38 5.98
C PRO A 117 2.64 -11.91 5.52
N TYR A 118 2.10 -11.63 4.35
CA TYR A 118 1.98 -10.29 3.81
C TYR A 118 0.69 -10.12 3.02
N VAL A 119 0.03 -8.99 3.24
CA VAL A 119 -1.19 -8.65 2.51
C VAL A 119 -0.81 -7.83 1.29
N ALA A 120 -0.59 -8.53 0.17
CA ALA A 120 -0.15 -7.90 -1.06
C ALA A 120 -1.17 -6.91 -1.63
N ASP A 121 -0.69 -5.76 -2.09
CA ASP A 121 -1.49 -4.84 -2.89
C ASP A 121 -1.70 -5.47 -4.29
N PRO A 122 -2.95 -5.70 -4.73
CA PRO A 122 -3.22 -6.38 -5.99
C PRO A 122 -2.78 -5.60 -7.24
N ARG A 123 -2.32 -4.36 -7.08
CA ARG A 123 -1.72 -3.57 -8.18
C ARG A 123 -0.38 -4.13 -8.63
N TRP A 124 0.31 -4.92 -7.81
CA TRP A 124 1.63 -5.45 -8.09
C TRP A 124 1.58 -6.96 -8.38
N PRO A 125 2.33 -7.46 -9.38
CA PRO A 125 2.52 -8.90 -9.57
C PRO A 125 3.14 -9.51 -8.31
N LYS A 126 2.64 -10.67 -7.87
CA LYS A 126 3.14 -11.33 -6.65
C LYS A 126 4.62 -11.71 -6.79
N GLU A 127 5.03 -12.09 -7.99
CA GLU A 127 6.38 -12.53 -8.34
C GLU A 127 7.39 -11.37 -8.31
N ALA A 128 6.91 -10.13 -8.40
CA ALA A 128 7.73 -8.93 -8.29
C ALA A 128 7.87 -8.43 -6.84
N ILE A 129 7.22 -9.09 -5.87
CA ILE A 129 7.26 -8.71 -4.47
C ILE A 129 8.13 -9.73 -3.71
N THR A 130 9.18 -9.22 -3.07
CA THR A 130 10.06 -10.00 -2.20
C THR A 130 10.17 -9.32 -0.85
N ALA A 131 10.78 -9.99 0.12
CA ALA A 131 11.12 -9.42 1.41
C ALA A 131 12.59 -9.61 1.74
N TYR A 132 13.11 -8.73 2.59
CA TYR A 132 14.46 -8.83 3.15
C TYR A 132 14.41 -8.63 4.65
N ILE A 133 15.30 -9.29 5.38
CA ILE A 133 15.50 -9.01 6.80
C ILE A 133 16.52 -7.88 6.96
N VAL A 134 16.18 -6.90 7.80
CA VAL A 134 17.05 -5.77 8.12
C VAL A 134 18.12 -6.22 9.09
N ARG A 135 19.38 -5.86 8.83
CA ARG A 135 20.50 -6.09 9.73
C ARG A 135 21.22 -4.79 10.06
N GLY A 136 21.45 -4.57 11.35
CA GLY A 136 22.11 -3.38 11.87
C GLY A 136 21.21 -2.14 11.93
N GLU A 137 21.85 -0.97 12.07
CA GLU A 137 21.20 0.24 12.59
C GLU A 137 21.01 1.36 11.53
N SER A 138 21.34 1.11 10.25
CA SER A 138 21.39 2.18 9.23
C SER A 138 20.06 2.83 8.89
N ILE A 139 18.94 2.21 9.28
CA ILE A 139 17.58 2.72 9.09
C ILE A 139 16.75 2.62 10.39
N ASN A 140 17.40 2.63 11.56
CA ASN A 140 16.78 2.29 12.84
C ASN A 140 15.67 3.22 13.34
N ARG A 141 15.54 4.41 12.74
CA ARG A 141 14.40 5.30 12.97
C ARG A 141 13.12 4.73 12.33
N GLN A 142 13.27 3.94 11.27
CA GLN A 142 12.18 3.35 10.50
C GLN A 142 11.97 1.86 10.82
N ALA A 143 13.05 1.07 10.79
CA ALA A 143 13.04 -0.38 11.06
C ALA A 143 14.29 -0.84 11.81
N ARG A 144 14.10 -1.75 12.76
CA ARG A 144 15.14 -2.26 13.68
C ARG A 144 15.84 -3.49 13.11
N ASP A 145 16.95 -3.87 13.73
CA ASP A 145 17.60 -5.15 13.44
C ASP A 145 16.62 -6.34 13.59
N GLY A 146 16.52 -7.10 12.50
CA GLY A 146 15.64 -8.24 12.30
C GLY A 146 14.16 -7.91 12.07
N ASP A 147 13.81 -6.65 11.80
CA ASP A 147 12.56 -6.31 11.12
C ASP A 147 12.64 -6.75 9.65
N HIS A 148 11.49 -6.81 8.96
CA HIS A 148 11.42 -7.11 7.53
C HIS A 148 11.00 -5.90 6.73
N ILE A 149 11.48 -5.82 5.49
CA ILE A 149 10.97 -4.88 4.49
C ILE A 149 10.28 -5.65 3.38
N ILE A 150 9.21 -5.07 2.83
CA ILE A 150 8.57 -5.56 1.62
C ILE A 150 9.04 -4.73 0.45
N VAL A 151 9.48 -5.40 -0.61
CA VAL A 151 10.19 -4.78 -1.73
C VAL A 151 9.49 -5.15 -3.03
N LEU A 152 9.16 -4.12 -3.81
CA LEU A 152 8.78 -4.26 -5.22
C LEU A 152 10.05 -4.21 -6.07
N ASP A 153 10.25 -5.19 -6.93
CA ASP A 153 11.33 -5.19 -7.91
C ASP A 153 11.31 -3.90 -8.76
N ALA A 154 12.47 -3.27 -8.94
CA ALA A 154 12.58 -2.01 -9.66
C ALA A 154 12.07 -2.10 -11.11
N SER A 155 12.16 -3.26 -11.76
CA SER A 155 11.64 -3.49 -13.12
C SER A 155 10.12 -3.50 -13.20
N ALA A 156 9.43 -3.77 -12.09
CA ALA A 156 7.98 -3.75 -11.98
C ALA A 156 7.43 -2.39 -11.48
N ALA A 157 8.30 -1.44 -11.13
CA ALA A 157 7.90 -0.14 -10.64
C ALA A 157 7.24 0.70 -11.76
N PRO A 158 6.11 1.39 -11.49
CA PRO A 158 5.39 2.14 -12.51
C PRO A 158 6.04 3.49 -12.86
N ARG A 159 7.10 3.88 -12.13
CA ARG A 159 7.81 5.14 -12.30
C ARG A 159 9.26 5.03 -11.79
N PRO A 160 10.15 5.91 -12.23
CA PRO A 160 11.44 6.12 -11.57
C PRO A 160 11.27 6.54 -10.11
N TYR A 161 12.34 6.39 -9.33
CA TYR A 161 12.36 6.85 -7.94
C TYR A 161 12.34 8.37 -7.84
N GLN A 162 11.77 8.87 -6.75
CA GLN A 162 11.67 10.29 -6.44
C GLN A 162 12.08 10.54 -4.98
N SER A 163 12.34 11.80 -4.64
CA SER A 163 12.67 12.20 -3.27
C SER A 163 11.61 11.70 -2.28
N GLY A 164 12.04 11.10 -1.18
CA GLY A 164 11.20 10.50 -0.14
C GLY A 164 10.89 9.02 -0.35
N ASP A 165 11.17 8.45 -1.52
CA ASP A 165 11.06 6.99 -1.70
C ASP A 165 12.12 6.26 -0.87
N TRP A 166 11.77 5.05 -0.46
CA TRP A 166 12.68 4.10 0.14
C TRP A 166 13.05 3.05 -0.89
N VAL A 167 14.34 2.76 -1.01
CA VAL A 167 14.86 1.87 -2.04
C VAL A 167 15.85 0.87 -1.46
N VAL A 168 15.86 -0.32 -2.05
CA VAL A 168 16.94 -1.29 -1.88
C VAL A 168 17.99 -1.05 -2.95
N VAL A 169 19.24 -0.99 -2.50
CA VAL A 169 20.39 -0.59 -3.29
C VAL A 169 21.44 -1.67 -3.16
N GLU A 170 21.97 -2.12 -4.29
CA GLU A 170 23.17 -2.93 -4.35
C GLU A 170 24.38 -2.05 -4.65
N GLN A 171 25.42 -2.15 -3.83
CA GLN A 171 26.74 -1.62 -4.13
C GLN A 171 27.71 -2.75 -4.47
N ARG A 172 28.45 -2.64 -5.58
CA ARG A 172 29.46 -3.61 -6.01
C ARG A 172 30.87 -3.08 -5.83
N CYS A 173 31.75 -3.93 -5.31
CA CYS A 173 33.18 -3.67 -5.19
C CYS A 173 33.94 -4.96 -5.56
N GLY A 174 34.32 -5.10 -6.83
CA GLY A 174 34.84 -6.37 -7.35
C GLY A 174 33.78 -7.47 -7.28
N ASP A 175 34.12 -8.62 -6.68
CA ASP A 175 33.20 -9.75 -6.46
C ASP A 175 32.31 -9.58 -5.22
N LEU A 176 32.48 -8.49 -4.48
CA LEU A 176 31.70 -8.20 -3.28
C LEU A 176 30.46 -7.37 -3.61
N VAL A 177 29.34 -7.72 -2.99
CA VAL A 177 28.06 -7.01 -3.07
C VAL A 177 27.63 -6.60 -1.67
N GLU A 178 27.19 -5.36 -1.54
CA GLU A 178 26.51 -4.84 -0.36
C GLU A 178 25.05 -4.54 -0.75
N THR A 179 24.09 -5.16 -0.07
CA THR A 179 22.65 -4.87 -0.26
C THR A 179 22.15 -4.05 0.91
N THR A 180 21.62 -2.85 0.67
CA THR A 180 21.21 -1.93 1.74
C THR A 180 19.90 -1.21 1.44
N VAL A 181 19.27 -0.67 2.48
CA VAL A 181 18.13 0.24 2.35
C VAL A 181 18.59 1.68 2.52
N LYS A 182 18.06 2.57 1.69
CA LYS A 182 18.29 4.02 1.75
C LYS A 182 17.00 4.79 1.43
N GLN A 183 16.89 6.00 1.94
CA GLN A 183 15.89 6.97 1.53
C GLN A 183 16.46 7.85 0.43
N VAL A 184 15.75 7.98 -0.69
CA VAL A 184 16.09 8.88 -1.78
C VAL A 184 15.86 10.32 -1.35
N ARG A 185 16.83 11.20 -1.59
CA ARG A 185 16.70 12.66 -1.46
C ARG A 185 17.32 13.37 -2.66
N GLY A 186 16.85 14.58 -2.94
CA GLY A 186 17.36 15.41 -4.03
C GLY A 186 16.40 15.49 -5.22
N SER A 187 16.97 15.60 -6.42
CA SER A 187 16.25 15.75 -7.70
C SER A 187 16.96 15.01 -8.82
N GLU A 188 16.32 14.91 -9.99
CA GLU A 188 16.87 14.23 -11.18
C GLU A 188 18.29 14.72 -11.51
N GLY A 189 19.22 13.77 -11.67
CA GLY A 189 20.64 14.04 -11.92
C GLY A 189 21.49 14.36 -10.68
N ALA A 190 20.87 14.52 -9.50
CA ALA A 190 21.53 14.81 -8.22
C ALA A 190 20.85 14.02 -7.08
N TRP A 191 20.68 12.72 -7.29
CA TRP A 191 20.06 11.84 -6.32
C TRP A 191 21.07 11.38 -5.26
N GLU A 192 20.66 11.52 -4.01
CA GLU A 192 21.39 11.07 -2.83
C GLU A 192 20.59 9.98 -2.12
N LEU A 193 21.29 8.92 -1.69
CA LEU A 193 20.72 7.77 -1.03
C LEU A 193 21.16 7.79 0.43
N TRP A 194 20.27 8.26 1.30
CA TRP A 194 20.56 8.54 2.70
C TRP A 194 20.21 7.35 3.60
N PRO A 195 21.04 7.04 4.60
CA PRO A 195 20.60 6.31 5.78
C PRO A 195 19.52 7.10 6.54
N ASP A 196 18.78 6.42 7.41
CA ASP A 196 17.84 7.05 8.35
C ASP A 196 18.07 6.50 9.76
N SER A 197 19.18 6.92 10.35
CA SER A 197 19.66 6.39 11.62
C SER A 197 19.87 7.48 12.66
N ASN A 198 19.71 7.12 13.92
CA ASN A 198 20.22 7.92 15.04
C ASN A 198 21.67 7.57 15.43
N ASP A 199 22.30 6.60 14.78
CA ASP A 199 23.68 6.20 15.00
C ASP A 199 24.64 7.05 14.15
N ASP A 200 25.64 7.64 14.80
CA ASP A 200 26.60 8.57 14.19
C ASP A 200 27.43 7.94 13.05
N ARG A 201 27.51 6.61 12.99
CA ARG A 201 28.18 5.89 11.89
C ARG A 201 27.43 6.02 10.56
N PHE A 202 26.12 6.29 10.59
CA PHE A 202 25.25 6.28 9.42
C PHE A 202 24.69 7.68 9.11
N GLN A 203 25.58 8.65 8.86
CA GLN A 203 25.21 10.06 8.66
C GLN A 203 25.59 10.61 7.27
N ARG A 204 26.10 9.78 6.36
CA ARG A 204 26.55 10.20 5.02
C ARG A 204 25.74 9.50 3.92
N PRO A 205 25.35 10.21 2.84
CA PRO A 205 24.66 9.60 1.72
C PRO A 205 25.60 8.84 0.79
N LEU A 206 25.04 7.88 0.07
CA LEU A 206 25.63 7.38 -1.17
C LEU A 206 25.15 8.27 -2.33
N VAL A 207 26.07 8.72 -3.18
CA VAL A 207 25.74 9.54 -4.36
C VAL A 207 25.63 8.62 -5.58
N VAL A 208 24.52 8.71 -6.30
CA VAL A 208 24.35 7.99 -7.58
C VAL A 208 25.07 8.79 -8.66
N ALA A 209 26.29 8.40 -9.02
CA ALA A 209 27.05 9.08 -10.06
C ALA A 209 26.41 8.86 -11.44
N GLY A 210 26.09 9.94 -12.15
CA GLY A 210 25.40 9.88 -13.46
C GLY A 210 26.22 9.33 -14.64
N ASN A 211 27.51 9.04 -14.46
CA ASN A 211 28.42 8.62 -15.54
C ASN A 211 29.15 7.31 -15.18
N GLY A 212 28.55 6.16 -15.53
CA GLY A 212 29.24 4.94 -15.97
C GLY A 212 30.12 4.17 -14.97
N GLY A 213 30.14 4.52 -13.68
CA GLY A 213 30.71 3.67 -12.64
C GLY A 213 29.61 2.79 -12.04
N ASP A 214 29.34 1.64 -12.65
CA ASP A 214 28.25 0.67 -12.38
C ASP A 214 28.22 0.05 -10.97
N ASN A 215 28.79 0.70 -9.97
CA ASN A 215 28.93 0.14 -8.63
C ASN A 215 27.71 0.35 -7.75
N VAL A 216 26.72 1.19 -8.09
CA VAL A 216 25.53 1.41 -7.24
C VAL A 216 24.27 1.32 -8.07
N ARG A 217 23.38 0.37 -7.72
CA ARG A 217 22.15 0.11 -8.46
C ARG A 217 20.96 0.03 -7.50
N VAL A 218 19.88 0.74 -7.83
CA VAL A 218 18.58 0.53 -7.19
C VAL A 218 17.95 -0.74 -7.76
N ILE A 219 17.69 -1.72 -6.90
CA ILE A 219 17.10 -3.01 -7.29
C ILE A 219 15.64 -3.16 -6.89
N GLY A 220 15.15 -2.30 -6.00
CA GLY A 220 13.73 -2.33 -5.61
C GLY A 220 13.28 -1.15 -4.79
N PHE A 221 11.97 -1.04 -4.65
CA PHE A 221 11.26 -0.02 -3.88
C PHE A 221 10.67 -0.64 -2.62
N VAL A 222 10.92 -0.04 -1.47
CA VAL A 222 10.30 -0.50 -0.22
C VAL A 222 8.84 -0.05 -0.20
N LEU A 223 7.94 -1.02 -0.17
CA LEU A 223 6.50 -0.82 -0.06
C LEU A 223 6.05 -0.70 1.40
N ASP A 224 6.67 -1.46 2.30
CA ASP A 224 6.28 -1.52 3.71
C ASP A 224 7.45 -1.94 4.63
N PHE A 225 7.34 -1.57 5.90
CA PHE A 225 8.24 -1.98 6.99
C PHE A 225 7.46 -2.82 8.00
N ILE A 226 7.76 -4.11 8.06
CA ILE A 226 7.13 -5.06 8.97
C ILE A 226 7.99 -5.18 10.21
N ARG A 227 7.45 -4.71 11.34
CA ARG A 227 8.15 -4.81 12.63
C ARG A 227 8.01 -6.19 13.23
N SER A 228 9.13 -6.74 13.66
CA SER A 228 9.12 -7.87 14.57
C SER A 228 8.39 -7.47 15.86
N GLY A 229 7.46 -8.31 16.29
CA GLY A 229 6.76 -8.14 17.56
C GLY A 229 7.66 -8.48 18.76
N THR A 230 7.05 -8.97 19.82
CA THR A 230 7.80 -9.46 20.99
C THR A 230 8.67 -10.66 20.62
N ARG A 231 9.98 -10.55 20.83
CA ARG A 231 10.90 -11.70 20.89
C ARG A 231 10.81 -12.29 22.31
N PHE A 232 10.50 -13.57 22.42
CA PHE A 232 10.50 -14.31 23.69
C PHE A 232 11.90 -14.82 24.01
#